data_AF-A0A7J4FCL2-F1
#
_entry.id   AF-A0A7J4FCL2-F1
#
_cell.length_a   1.000
_cell.length_b   1.000
_cell.length_c   1.000
_cell.angle_alpha   90.00
_cell.angle_beta   90.00
_cell.angle_gamma   90.00
#
_symmetry.space_group_name_H-M   'P 1'
#
loop_
_entity.id
_entity.type
_entity.pdbx_description
1 polymer ?
#
loop_
_entity_poly.entity_id
_entity_poly.type
_entity_poly.pdbx_seq_one_letter_code
_entity_poly.pdbx_strand_id
1 'polypeptide(L)'
;MSVEERLRLITRNAEEVITAEELSALLEAGVQPKGYIGVEPSGLFTIAWMIWVEKLKDLMEAGVDMTVLLATWHAMINDKLGGDIENIRVCAKYIV
;
A
#
# COMPACT_ATOMS: atom_id res chain seq x y z
N MET A 1 -10.03 -16.95 9.03
CA MET A 1 -8.58 -16.96 9.34
C MET A 1 -8.39 -16.71 10.83
N SER A 2 -7.44 -17.40 11.46
CA SER A 2 -7.04 -17.10 12.85
C SER A 2 -6.21 -15.80 12.92
N VAL A 3 -6.03 -15.24 14.12
CA VAL A 3 -5.12 -14.10 14.33
C VAL A 3 -3.70 -14.43 13.85
N GLU A 4 -3.21 -15.62 14.17
CA GLU A 4 -1.87 -16.07 13.76
C GLU A 4 -1.73 -16.15 12.23
N GLU A 5 -2.75 -16.64 11.53
CA GLU A 5 -2.75 -16.75 10.07
C GLU A 5 -2.77 -15.37 9.41
N ARG A 6 -3.56 -14.43 9.96
CA ARG A 6 -3.58 -13.03 9.52
C ARG A 6 -2.22 -12.37 9.76
N LEU A 7 -1.64 -12.56 10.94
CA LEU A 7 -0.33 -12.00 11.27
C LEU A 7 0.74 -12.52 10.31
N ARG A 8 0.75 -13.83 10.00
CA ARG A 8 1.66 -14.42 9.02
C ARG A 8 1.47 -13.86 7.61
N LEU A 9 0.23 -13.68 7.14
CA LEU A 9 -0.02 -13.05 5.83
C LEU A 9 0.48 -11.61 5.79
N ILE A 10 0.18 -10.82 6.83
CA ILE A 10 0.57 -9.42 6.88
C ILE A 10 2.10 -9.29 6.88
N THR A 11 2.81 -10.09 7.66
CA THR A 11 4.26 -9.93 7.86
C THR A 11 5.13 -10.67 6.84
N ARG A 12 4.61 -11.64 6.07
CA ARG A 12 5.44 -12.38 5.09
C ARG A 12 6.10 -11.42 4.10
N ASN A 13 7.40 -11.59 3.84
CA ASN A 13 8.17 -10.75 2.91
C ASN A 13 8.22 -9.24 3.25
N ALA A 14 7.71 -8.81 4.41
CA ALA A 14 8.00 -7.48 4.92
C ALA A 14 9.41 -7.49 5.50
N GLU A 15 10.20 -6.47 5.20
CA GLU A 15 11.55 -6.33 5.75
C GLU A 15 11.52 -5.95 7.23
N GLU A 16 10.53 -5.15 7.63
CA GLU A 16 10.32 -4.74 9.02
C GLU A 16 8.82 -4.56 9.34
N VAL A 17 8.49 -4.68 10.62
CA VAL A 17 7.16 -4.40 11.19
C VAL A 17 7.35 -3.68 12.50
N ILE A 18 6.76 -2.49 12.64
CA ILE A 18 6.97 -1.59 13.77
C ILE A 18 5.62 -1.31 14.47
N THR A 19 5.31 -1.91 15.63
CA THR A 19 5.92 -3.16 16.14
C THR A 19 5.04 -4.37 15.87
N ALA A 20 5.64 -5.57 15.92
CA ALA A 20 4.88 -6.82 15.74
C ALA A 20 3.85 -7.02 16.86
N GLU A 21 4.14 -6.55 18.08
CA GLU A 21 3.25 -6.62 19.23
C GLU A 21 2.02 -5.73 19.06
N GLU A 22 2.20 -4.50 18.57
CA GLU A 22 1.09 -3.58 18.27
C GLU A 22 0.20 -4.13 17.15
N LEU A 23 0.80 -4.75 16.14
CA LEU A 23 0.04 -5.45 15.09
C LEU A 23 -0.78 -6.61 15.66
N SER A 24 -0.21 -7.46 16.52
CA SER A 24 -0.96 -8.56 17.15
C SER A 24 -2.14 -8.03 17.97
N ALA A 25 -1.90 -7.03 18.81
CA ALA A 25 -2.93 -6.41 19.64
C ALA A 25 -4.06 -5.82 18.80
N LEU A 26 -3.74 -5.16 17.67
CA LEU A 26 -4.74 -4.64 16.74
C LEU A 26 -5.61 -5.75 16.12
N LEU A 27 -5.00 -6.88 15.74
CA LEU A 27 -5.73 -8.01 15.17
C LEU A 27 -6.62 -8.73 16.19
N GLU A 28 -6.19 -8.78 17.45
CA GLU A 28 -6.93 -9.37 18.58
C GLU A 28 -8.10 -8.51 19.06
N ALA A 29 -8.01 -7.19 18.90
CA ALA A 29 -9.05 -6.24 19.30
C ALA A 29 -10.41 -6.44 18.59
N GLY A 30 -10.46 -7.26 17.54
CA GLY A 30 -11.70 -7.61 16.84
C GLY A 30 -12.29 -6.49 15.99
N VAL A 31 -11.60 -5.36 15.87
CA VAL A 31 -11.95 -4.28 14.93
C VAL A 31 -11.33 -4.55 13.56
N GLN A 32 -12.00 -4.09 12.49
CA GLN A 32 -11.42 -4.16 11.15
C GLN A 32 -10.29 -3.12 11.04
N PRO A 33 -9.02 -3.54 10.85
CA PRO A 33 -7.92 -2.60 10.68
C PRO A 33 -8.09 -1.81 9.38
N LYS A 34 -7.65 -0.55 9.40
CA LYS A 34 -7.54 0.27 8.20
C LYS A 34 -6.07 0.51 7.88
N GLY A 35 -5.72 0.46 6.61
CA GLY A 35 -4.36 0.69 6.14
C GLY A 35 -4.34 1.48 4.84
N TYR A 36 -3.18 2.03 4.49
CA TYR A 36 -3.02 2.69 3.20
C TYR A 36 -1.60 2.50 2.65
N ILE A 37 -1.48 2.63 1.33
CA ILE A 37 -0.20 2.82 0.65
C ILE A 37 -0.30 4.05 -0.25
N GLY A 38 0.73 4.90 -0.20
CA GLY A 38 0.88 6.06 -1.08
C GLY A 38 1.78 5.74 -2.26
N VAL A 39 1.34 6.07 -3.47
CA VAL A 39 2.10 5.83 -4.69
C VAL A 39 2.12 7.09 -5.54
N GLU A 40 3.31 7.56 -5.90
CA GLU A 40 3.49 8.66 -6.84
C GLU A 40 3.29 8.18 -8.28
N PRO A 41 2.36 8.77 -9.05
CA PRO A 41 2.25 8.49 -10.48
C PRO A 41 3.40 9.14 -11.25
N SER A 42 4.50 8.41 -11.41
CA SER A 42 5.77 8.96 -11.90
C SER A 42 6.20 8.47 -13.29
N GLY A 43 5.34 7.77 -14.01
CA GLY A 43 5.62 7.24 -15.36
C GLY A 43 5.31 5.75 -15.48
N LEU A 44 6.21 5.01 -16.12
CA LEU A 44 6.00 3.59 -16.41
C LEU A 44 6.02 2.74 -15.14
N PHE A 45 5.04 1.84 -15.04
CA PHE A 45 4.95 0.86 -13.97
C PHE A 45 5.97 -0.25 -14.21
N THR A 46 6.90 -0.45 -13.29
CA THR A 46 7.93 -1.49 -13.42
C THR A 46 7.58 -2.71 -12.58
N ILE A 47 8.20 -3.86 -12.89
CA ILE A 47 7.95 -5.12 -12.17
C ILE A 47 8.26 -5.03 -10.67
N ALA A 48 9.13 -4.10 -10.25
CA ALA A 48 9.46 -3.90 -8.83
C ALA A 48 8.23 -3.53 -7.99
N TRP A 49 7.21 -2.92 -8.59
CA TRP A 49 5.99 -2.54 -7.90
C TRP A 49 5.13 -3.75 -7.53
N MET A 50 5.35 -4.90 -8.17
CA MET A 50 4.68 -6.16 -7.78
C MET A 50 4.94 -6.54 -6.33
N ILE A 51 6.08 -6.12 -5.76
CA ILE A 51 6.41 -6.38 -4.35
C ILE A 51 5.32 -5.82 -3.42
N TRP A 52 4.97 -4.54 -3.59
CA TRP A 52 3.96 -3.92 -2.75
C TRP A 52 2.54 -4.27 -3.19
N VAL A 53 2.30 -4.60 -4.48
CA VAL A 53 0.98 -5.08 -4.95
C VAL A 53 0.64 -6.42 -4.30
N GLU A 54 1.58 -7.36 -4.23
CA GLU A 54 1.39 -8.62 -3.50
C GLU A 54 1.18 -8.35 -2.00
N LYS A 55 1.89 -7.39 -1.41
CA LYS A 55 1.65 -6.99 -0.01
C LYS A 55 0.26 -6.37 0.20
N LEU A 56 -0.20 -5.54 -0.72
CA LEU A 56 -1.55 -4.97 -0.71
C LEU A 56 -2.61 -6.08 -0.74
N LYS A 57 -2.43 -7.08 -1.60
CA LYS A 57 -3.27 -8.27 -1.66
C LYS A 57 -3.26 -9.04 -0.34
N ASP A 58 -2.08 -9.30 0.24
CA ASP A 58 -1.96 -9.98 1.54
C ASP A 58 -2.74 -9.27 2.65
N LEU A 59 -2.63 -7.94 2.71
CA LEU A 59 -3.33 -7.09 3.67
C LEU A 59 -4.86 -7.19 3.49
N MET A 60 -5.33 -7.13 2.25
CA MET A 60 -6.75 -7.28 1.92
C MET A 60 -7.27 -8.68 2.26
N GLU A 61 -6.52 -9.75 1.93
CA GLU A 61 -6.86 -11.13 2.27
C GLU A 61 -6.88 -11.35 3.79
N ALA A 62 -6.00 -10.67 4.54
CA ALA A 62 -6.00 -10.67 6.00
C ALA A 62 -7.11 -9.79 6.63
N GLY A 63 -7.97 -9.19 5.82
CA GLY A 63 -9.14 -8.42 6.25
C GLY A 63 -8.86 -6.96 6.62
N VAL A 64 -7.73 -6.39 6.18
CA VAL A 64 -7.44 -4.95 6.33
C VAL A 64 -8.19 -4.18 5.25
N ASP A 65 -8.90 -3.12 5.66
CA ASP A 65 -9.53 -2.15 4.77
C ASP A 65 -8.46 -1.22 4.21
N MET A 66 -8.00 -1.52 3.00
CA MET A 66 -6.86 -0.86 2.36
C MET A 66 -7.27 0.26 1.42
N THR A 67 -6.62 1.42 1.56
CA THR A 67 -6.74 2.56 0.64
C THR A 67 -5.45 2.74 -0.18
N VAL A 68 -5.56 2.86 -1.50
CA VAL A 68 -4.44 3.26 -2.35
C VAL A 68 -4.54 4.77 -2.61
N LEU A 69 -3.58 5.53 -2.08
CA LEU A 69 -3.47 6.96 -2.30
C LEU A 69 -2.66 7.23 -3.58
N LEU A 70 -3.34 7.69 -4.63
CA LEU A 70 -2.70 8.22 -5.82
C LEU A 70 -2.12 9.61 -5.50
N ALA A 71 -0.85 9.64 -5.11
CA ALA A 71 -0.17 10.79 -4.53
C ALA A 71 0.24 11.84 -5.59
N THR A 72 -0.75 12.32 -6.36
CA THR A 72 -0.56 13.25 -7.49
C THR A 72 0.13 14.56 -7.10
N TRP A 73 -0.21 15.13 -5.95
CA TRP A 73 0.44 16.33 -5.43
C TRP A 73 1.90 16.08 -5.03
N HIS A 74 2.21 14.90 -4.47
CA HIS A 74 3.59 14.53 -4.11
C HIS A 74 4.43 14.36 -5.38
N ALA A 75 3.88 13.68 -6.40
CA ALA A 75 4.50 13.56 -7.71
C ALA A 75 4.74 14.94 -8.36
N MET A 76 3.80 15.88 -8.24
CA MET A 76 3.94 17.25 -8.76
C MET A 76 5.02 18.03 -8.01
N ILE A 77 5.05 17.97 -6.67
CA ILE A 77 6.10 18.59 -5.84
C ILE A 77 7.48 18.04 -6.19
N ASN A 78 7.56 16.76 -6.56
CA ASN A 78 8.80 16.06 -6.95
C ASN A 78 9.09 16.14 -8.46
N ASP A 79 8.50 17.10 -9.18
CA ASP A 79 8.72 17.36 -10.61
C ASP A 79 8.52 16.14 -11.53
N LYS A 80 7.76 15.13 -11.08
CA LYS A 80 7.50 13.92 -11.87
C LYS A 80 6.70 14.29 -13.11
N LEU A 81 7.05 13.68 -14.24
CA LEU A 81 6.44 14.00 -15.54
C LEU A 81 6.50 15.50 -15.86
N GLY A 82 7.56 16.18 -15.40
CA GLY A 82 7.79 17.61 -15.61
C GLY A 82 6.97 18.52 -14.70
N GLY A 83 6.39 17.99 -13.61
CA GLY A 83 5.52 18.75 -12.70
C GLY A 83 4.15 19.08 -13.30
N ASP A 84 3.81 18.52 -14.46
CA ASP A 84 2.51 18.71 -15.10
C ASP A 84 1.45 17.83 -14.43
N ILE A 85 0.55 18.46 -13.68
CA ILE A 85 -0.50 17.77 -12.92
C ILE A 85 -1.46 16.97 -13.82
N GLU A 86 -1.68 17.38 -15.06
CA GLU A 86 -2.56 16.65 -15.97
C GLU A 86 -1.89 15.37 -16.46
N ASN A 87 -0.60 15.42 -16.79
CA ASN A 87 0.17 14.23 -17.12
C ASN A 87 0.23 13.24 -15.93
N ILE A 88 0.42 13.77 -14.72
CA ILE A 88 0.41 12.98 -13.49
C ILE A 88 -0.96 12.34 -13.25
N ARG A 89 -2.07 13.05 -13.48
CA ARG A 89 -3.43 12.50 -13.37
C ARG A 89 -3.71 11.42 -14.40
N VAL A 90 -3.20 11.57 -15.62
CA VAL A 90 -3.26 10.53 -16.66
C VAL A 90 -2.47 9.30 -16.22
N CYS A 91 -1.24 9.49 -15.71
CA CYS A 91 -0.44 8.40 -15.16
C CYS A 91 -1.15 7.71 -13.98
N ALA A 92 -1.81 8.48 -13.10
CA ALA A 92 -2.56 7.94 -11.97
C ALA A 92 -3.69 7.00 -12.44
N LYS A 93 -4.42 7.36 -13.50
CA LYS A 93 -5.45 6.53 -14.15
C LYS A 93 -4.91 5.31 -14.89
N TYR A 94 -3.62 5.29 -15.22
CA TYR A 94 -2.96 4.14 -15.83
C TYR A 94 -2.57 3.08 -14.77
N ILE A 95 -2.34 3.51 -13.53
CA ILE A 95 -1.94 2.65 -12.41
C ILE A 95 -3.14 1.87 -11.82
N VAL A 96 -4.36 2.40 -11.94
CA VAL A 96 -5.62 1.82 -11.41
C VAL A 96 -6.57 1.41 -12.52
#